data_AF-R1F8W7-F1
#
_entry.id   AF-R1F8W7-F1
#
_cell.length_a   1.000
_cell.length_b   1.000
_cell.length_c   1.000
_cell.angle_alpha   90.00
_cell.angle_beta   90.00
_cell.angle_gamma   90.00
#
_symmetry.space_group_name_H-M   'P 1'
#
loop_
_entity.id
_entity.type
_entity.pdbx_description
1 polymer ?
#
loop_
_entity_poly.entity_id
_entity_poly.type
_entity_poly.pdbx_seq_one_letter_code
_entity_poly.pdbx_strand_id
1 'polypeptide(L)'
;MAVDAGSTGGAACLATIMTEDRVLAFHRLAASWPWPISVAYLSTEWHRDRRLGLQLLDVQAQPPPEAHRIVLSVVADRGYRQPQNLFPFNLLRNVAVENCASKTVLVADVDFVLGGSVGGLTSAVAEVEEDPRVAVLLPAFDVRAGQAPAPTAESVRLTTENSRGERGGGNGRSASG
;
A
#
# COMPACT_ATOMS: atom_id res chain seq x y z
N MET A 1 -28.59 0.30 -1.95
CA MET A 1 -28.00 0.15 -3.29
C MET A 1 -26.82 -0.79 -3.15
N ALA A 2 -26.96 -2.03 -3.60
CA ALA A 2 -25.86 -2.98 -3.61
C ALA A 2 -24.97 -2.64 -4.82
N VAL A 3 -23.71 -2.32 -4.56
CA VAL A 3 -22.70 -2.18 -5.60
C VAL A 3 -22.41 -3.57 -6.13
N ASP A 4 -22.54 -3.72 -7.44
CA ASP A 4 -22.41 -4.99 -8.15
C ASP A 4 -21.00 -5.57 -7.93
N ALA A 5 -20.94 -6.76 -7.32
CA ALA A 5 -19.71 -7.50 -7.08
C ALA A 5 -19.26 -8.25 -8.35
N GLY A 6 -19.21 -7.53 -9.47
CA GLY A 6 -18.59 -8.01 -10.70
C GLY A 6 -17.10 -8.24 -10.43
N SER A 7 -16.61 -9.45 -10.65
CA SER A 7 -15.24 -9.86 -10.38
C SER A 7 -14.24 -8.94 -11.11
N THR A 8 -13.70 -7.96 -10.38
CA THR A 8 -12.57 -7.14 -10.81
C THR A 8 -11.29 -7.87 -10.43
N GLY A 9 -11.01 -8.98 -11.12
CA GLY A 9 -9.66 -9.53 -11.08
C GLY A 9 -8.69 -8.42 -11.50
N GLY A 10 -7.80 -8.01 -10.59
CA GLY A 10 -6.76 -7.01 -10.88
C GLY A 10 -6.94 -5.60 -10.28
N ALA A 11 -7.89 -5.36 -9.37
CA ALA A 11 -7.96 -4.10 -8.60
C ALA A 11 -7.52 -4.29 -7.14
N ALA A 12 -6.36 -3.75 -6.76
CA ALA A 12 -5.88 -3.77 -5.38
C ALA A 12 -6.39 -2.56 -4.59
N CYS A 13 -6.75 -2.79 -3.33
CA CYS A 13 -7.02 -1.70 -2.38
C CYS A 13 -5.69 -1.25 -1.76
N LEU A 14 -5.47 0.05 -1.71
CA LEU A 14 -4.32 0.63 -1.01
C LEU A 14 -4.68 0.91 0.45
N ALA A 15 -4.02 0.22 1.37
CA ALA A 15 -4.10 0.48 2.80
C ALA A 15 -2.93 1.36 3.24
N THR A 16 -3.24 2.50 3.85
CA THR A 16 -2.22 3.41 4.39
C THR A 16 -2.62 3.94 5.76
N ILE A 17 -1.64 4.48 6.48
CA ILE A 17 -1.82 5.05 7.82
C ILE A 17 -1.22 6.45 7.82
N MET A 18 -1.81 7.38 8.56
CA MET A 18 -1.28 8.73 8.63
C MET A 18 -1.69 9.51 9.89
N THR A 19 -1.02 10.64 10.08
CA THR A 19 -1.33 11.70 11.04
C THR A 19 -1.69 12.99 10.31
N GLU A 20 -2.13 14.01 11.05
CA GLU A 20 -2.53 15.32 10.51
C GLU A 20 -1.49 15.98 9.61
N ASP A 21 -0.20 15.89 9.95
CA ASP A 21 0.91 16.50 9.21
C ASP A 21 1.13 15.89 7.82
N ARG A 22 0.46 14.78 7.51
CA ARG A 22 0.65 14.01 6.27
C ARG A 22 -0.49 14.14 5.26
N VAL A 23 -1.49 15.00 5.51
CA VAL A 23 -2.61 15.20 4.58
C VAL A 23 -2.14 15.62 3.18
N LEU A 24 -1.11 16.47 3.06
CA LEU A 24 -0.57 16.85 1.76
C LEU A 24 0.15 15.69 1.05
N ALA A 25 0.81 14.80 1.79
CA ALA A 25 1.41 13.59 1.21
C ALA A 25 0.32 12.63 0.72
N PHE A 26 -0.75 12.47 1.51
CA PHE A 26 -1.91 11.68 1.14
C PHE A 26 -2.57 12.15 -0.16
N HIS A 27 -2.66 13.46 -0.40
CA HIS A 27 -3.16 13.99 -1.69
C HIS A 27 -2.34 13.50 -2.89
N ARG A 28 -1.00 13.46 -2.75
CA ARG A 28 -0.11 12.98 -3.81
C ARG A 28 -0.28 11.47 -4.03
N LEU A 29 -0.35 10.70 -2.94
CA LEU A 29 -0.63 9.28 -2.99
C LEU A 29 -1.96 9.00 -3.68
N ALA A 30 -3.03 9.68 -3.26
CA ALA A 30 -4.38 9.55 -3.82
C ALA A 30 -4.44 9.91 -5.31
N ALA A 31 -3.71 10.93 -5.74
CA ALA A 31 -3.61 11.29 -7.16
C ALA A 31 -2.93 10.20 -8.00
N SER A 32 -2.00 9.43 -7.41
CA SER A 32 -1.22 8.40 -8.11
C SER A 32 -1.88 7.03 -8.15
N TRP A 33 -2.82 6.76 -7.24
CA TRP A 33 -3.40 5.45 -7.09
C TRP A 33 -4.75 5.32 -7.83
N PRO A 34 -4.90 4.39 -8.78
CA PRO A 34 -6.10 4.31 -9.61
C PRO A 34 -7.31 3.63 -8.93
N TRP A 35 -7.13 2.99 -7.77
CA TRP A 35 -8.14 2.09 -7.16
C TRP A 35 -8.56 2.55 -5.76
N PRO A 36 -9.43 1.81 -5.04
CA PRO A 36 -9.83 2.16 -3.69
C PRO A 36 -8.66 2.34 -2.73
N ILE A 37 -8.82 3.30 -1.83
CA ILE A 37 -7.85 3.62 -0.77
C ILE A 37 -8.57 3.52 0.57
N SER A 38 -7.97 2.81 1.50
CA SER A 38 -8.36 2.79 2.89
C SER A 38 -7.27 3.46 3.72
N VAL A 39 -7.64 4.48 4.50
CA VAL A 39 -6.71 5.22 5.33
C VAL A 39 -7.13 5.21 6.79
N ALA A 40 -6.22 4.79 7.67
CA ALA A 40 -6.36 4.94 9.11
C ALA A 40 -5.64 6.23 9.56
N TYR A 41 -6.44 7.20 10.03
CA TYR A 41 -5.96 8.51 10.48
C TYR A 41 -5.88 8.55 12.00
N LEU A 42 -4.68 8.76 12.55
CA LEU A 42 -4.50 8.93 14.00
C LEU A 42 -4.80 10.38 14.39
N SER A 43 -5.85 10.57 15.18
CA SER A 43 -6.39 11.87 15.59
C SER A 43 -6.20 12.13 17.08
N THR A 44 -5.68 13.31 17.42
CA THR A 44 -5.65 13.83 18.80
C THR A 44 -6.99 14.45 19.21
N GLU A 45 -7.82 14.87 18.24
CA GLU A 45 -9.11 15.54 18.43
C GLU A 45 -10.27 14.66 17.93
N TRP A 46 -10.29 13.39 18.34
CA TRP A 46 -11.12 12.35 17.72
C TRP A 46 -12.59 12.72 17.57
N HIS A 47 -13.21 13.35 18.58
CA HIS A 47 -14.61 13.76 18.53
C HIS A 47 -14.89 14.81 17.44
N ARG A 48 -13.97 15.74 17.22
CA ARG A 48 -14.06 16.74 16.15
C ARG A 48 -13.84 16.08 14.80
N ASP A 49 -12.74 15.34 14.66
CA ASP A 49 -12.28 14.84 13.37
C ASP A 49 -13.22 13.79 12.78
N ARG A 50 -13.81 12.92 13.62
CA ARG A 50 -14.83 11.96 13.16
C ARG A 50 -16.08 12.63 12.56
N ARG A 51 -16.41 13.86 12.97
CA ARG A 51 -17.57 14.59 12.43
C ARG A 51 -17.26 15.26 11.10
N LEU A 52 -15.99 15.66 10.89
CA LEU A 52 -15.53 16.21 9.63
C LEU A 52 -15.51 15.15 8.52
N GLY A 53 -15.21 13.89 8.88
CA GLY A 53 -15.11 12.81 7.90
C GLY A 53 -14.05 13.16 6.85
N LEU A 54 -14.36 12.99 5.56
CA LEU A 54 -13.40 13.29 4.49
C LEU A 54 -12.97 14.76 4.41
N GLN A 55 -13.72 15.71 4.98
CA GLN A 55 -13.30 17.12 5.06
C GLN A 55 -12.03 17.31 5.89
N LEU A 56 -11.69 16.35 6.74
CA LEU A 56 -10.41 16.31 7.46
C LEU A 56 -9.21 16.25 6.52
N LEU A 57 -9.42 15.78 5.30
CA LEU A 57 -8.39 15.59 4.30
C LEU A 57 -8.28 16.80 3.37
N ASP A 58 -9.02 17.88 3.58
CA ASP A 58 -8.97 19.03 2.68
C ASP A 58 -7.64 19.79 2.81
N VAL A 59 -7.05 20.16 1.69
CA VAL A 59 -5.89 21.07 1.62
C VAL A 59 -6.36 22.37 0.99
N GLN A 60 -6.31 23.48 1.73
CA GLN A 60 -6.75 24.79 1.23
C GLN A 60 -8.19 24.75 0.66
N ALA A 61 -9.11 24.08 1.37
CA ALA A 61 -10.50 23.85 0.97
C ALA A 61 -10.67 23.04 -0.34
N GLN A 62 -9.65 22.30 -0.77
CA GLN A 62 -9.73 21.33 -1.85
C GLN A 62 -9.77 19.91 -1.27
N PRO A 63 -10.76 19.07 -1.66
CA PRO A 63 -10.82 17.69 -1.23
C PRO A 63 -9.68 16.87 -1.84
N PRO A 64 -9.37 15.69 -1.28
CA PRO A 64 -8.41 14.78 -1.90
C PRO A 64 -8.89 14.37 -3.30
N PRO A 65 -7.95 14.17 -4.25
CA PRO A 65 -8.27 13.62 -5.56
C PRO A 65 -9.07 12.32 -5.44
N GLU A 66 -10.07 12.15 -6.31
CA GLU A 66 -10.86 10.92 -6.38
C GLU A 66 -11.51 10.50 -5.04
N ALA A 67 -11.98 11.47 -4.24
CA ALA A 67 -12.54 11.27 -2.90
C ALA A 67 -13.56 10.11 -2.76
N HIS A 68 -14.31 9.79 -3.83
CA HIS A 68 -15.25 8.67 -3.85
C HIS A 68 -14.59 7.29 -3.70
N ARG A 69 -13.27 7.18 -3.87
CA ARG A 69 -12.47 5.96 -3.73
C ARG A 69 -11.89 5.79 -2.32
N ILE A 70 -12.05 6.80 -1.46
CA ILE A 70 -11.38 6.87 -0.16
C ILE A 70 -12.33 6.46 0.96
N VAL A 71 -11.90 5.48 1.74
CA VAL A 71 -12.49 5.14 3.04
C VAL A 71 -11.57 5.68 4.13
N LEU A 72 -12.09 6.60 4.95
CA LEU A 72 -11.37 7.20 6.07
C LEU A 72 -11.83 6.61 7.40
N SER A 73 -10.89 6.01 8.13
CA SER A 73 -11.09 5.56 9.51
C SER A 73 -10.35 6.46 10.48
N VAL A 74 -11.08 7.23 11.29
CA VAL A 74 -10.50 8.10 12.32
C VAL A 74 -10.28 7.33 13.62
N VAL A 75 -9.02 7.17 14.01
CA VAL A 75 -8.59 6.42 15.20
C VAL A 75 -8.13 7.39 16.27
N ALA A 76 -8.67 7.25 17.48
CA ALA A 76 -8.31 8.11 18.60
C ALA A 76 -6.88 7.84 19.07
N ASP A 77 -6.10 8.90 19.25
CA ASP A 77 -4.84 8.85 19.96
C ASP A 77 -5.09 8.65 21.46
N ARG A 78 -4.70 7.48 21.98
CA ARG A 78 -4.84 7.13 23.41
C ARG A 78 -3.56 7.39 24.20
N GLY A 79 -2.75 8.35 23.73
CA GLY A 79 -1.43 8.67 24.26
C GLY A 79 -0.28 8.05 23.47
N TYR A 80 -0.53 7.48 22.31
CA TYR A 80 0.48 6.83 21.47
C TYR A 80 1.56 7.78 20.96
N ARG A 81 1.29 9.09 20.90
CA ARG A 81 2.27 10.11 20.51
C ARG A 81 3.10 10.66 21.68
N GLN A 82 2.94 10.15 22.90
CA GLN A 82 3.78 10.53 24.02
C GLN A 82 5.19 9.93 23.87
N PRO A 83 6.27 10.60 24.32
CA PRO A 83 7.66 10.14 24.10
C PRO A 83 7.98 8.73 24.61
N GLN A 84 7.22 8.23 25.58
CA GLN A 84 7.40 6.89 26.16
C GLN A 84 6.52 5.82 25.50
N ASN A 85 5.57 6.23 24.65
CA ASN A 85 4.65 5.33 23.99
C ASN A 85 5.08 5.10 22.54
N LEU A 86 4.89 3.87 22.06
CA LEU A 86 5.19 3.51 20.68
C LEU A 86 4.03 3.94 19.79
N PHE A 87 4.37 4.49 18.61
CA PHE A 87 3.39 4.79 17.58
C PHE A 87 2.63 3.51 17.17
N PRO A 88 1.30 3.54 17.01
CA PRO A 88 0.48 2.34 17.00
C PRO A 88 0.37 1.74 15.58
N PHE A 89 1.52 1.49 14.93
CA PHE A 89 1.61 1.04 13.54
C PHE A 89 0.71 -0.16 13.24
N ASN A 90 0.77 -1.21 14.05
CA ASN A 90 -0.01 -2.43 13.83
C ASN A 90 -1.52 -2.20 13.95
N LEU A 91 -1.95 -1.38 14.92
CA LEU A 91 -3.36 -1.04 15.09
C LEU A 91 -3.88 -0.29 13.85
N LEU A 92 -3.19 0.77 13.45
CA LEU A 92 -3.60 1.59 12.31
C LEU A 92 -3.59 0.77 11.01
N ARG A 93 -2.57 -0.06 10.80
CA ARG A 93 -2.48 -0.93 9.63
C ARG A 93 -3.66 -1.90 9.58
N ASN A 94 -3.98 -2.56 10.70
CA ASN A 94 -5.10 -3.49 10.74
C ASN A 94 -6.42 -2.79 10.43
N VAL A 95 -6.67 -1.62 11.02
CA VAL A 95 -7.85 -0.80 10.70
C VAL A 95 -7.91 -0.45 9.21
N ALA A 96 -6.79 -0.06 8.61
CA ALA A 96 -6.75 0.26 7.18
C ALA A 96 -7.02 -0.99 6.31
N VAL A 97 -6.39 -2.13 6.62
CA VAL A 97 -6.57 -3.40 5.89
C VAL A 97 -8.01 -3.92 6.01
N GLU A 98 -8.62 -3.85 7.19
CA GLU A 98 -10.01 -4.32 7.42
C GLU A 98 -11.05 -3.55 6.61
N ASN A 99 -10.76 -2.31 6.23
CA ASN A 99 -11.64 -1.48 5.41
C ASN A 99 -11.38 -1.63 3.90
N CYS A 100 -10.43 -2.47 3.50
CA CYS A 100 -10.24 -2.83 2.10
C CYS A 100 -11.21 -3.95 1.69
N ALA A 101 -12.07 -3.67 0.72
CA ALA A 101 -12.98 -4.69 0.17
C ALA A 101 -12.34 -5.59 -0.91
N SER A 102 -11.18 -5.22 -1.44
CA SER A 102 -10.46 -5.98 -2.46
C SER A 102 -9.80 -7.24 -1.88
N LYS A 103 -9.72 -8.31 -2.69
CA LYS A 103 -8.98 -9.54 -2.36
C LYS A 103 -7.49 -9.26 -2.12
N THR A 104 -6.90 -8.38 -2.93
CA THR A 104 -5.51 -7.96 -2.82
C THR A 104 -5.44 -6.59 -2.14
N VAL A 105 -4.61 -6.51 -1.11
CA VAL A 105 -4.34 -5.26 -0.37
C VAL A 105 -2.87 -4.92 -0.51
N LEU A 106 -2.59 -3.71 -1.00
CA LEU A 106 -1.27 -3.13 -0.99
C LEU A 106 -1.14 -2.25 0.25
N VAL A 107 -0.14 -2.51 1.10
CA VAL A 107 0.15 -1.64 2.24
C VAL A 107 1.31 -0.72 1.87
N ALA A 108 1.11 0.59 1.95
CA ALA A 108 2.17 1.56 1.69
C ALA A 108 2.15 2.71 2.70
N ASP A 109 3.33 3.27 2.95
CA ASP A 109 3.48 4.52 3.71
C ASP A 109 3.00 5.70 2.85
N VAL A 110 2.33 6.66 3.50
CA VAL A 110 1.66 7.81 2.88
C VAL A 110 2.63 8.77 2.17
N ASP A 111 3.91 8.69 2.52
CA ASP A 111 4.97 9.53 1.92
C ASP A 111 5.42 9.04 0.54
N PHE A 112 5.05 7.82 0.14
CA PHE A 112 5.43 7.28 -1.16
C PHE A 112 4.36 7.50 -2.22
N VAL A 113 4.81 7.84 -3.42
CA VAL A 113 4.00 7.74 -4.64
C VAL A 113 4.38 6.47 -5.38
N LEU A 114 3.38 5.66 -5.69
CA LEU A 114 3.58 4.40 -6.41
C LEU A 114 3.62 4.68 -7.90
N GLY A 115 4.69 4.24 -8.56
CA GLY A 115 4.84 4.33 -10.01
C GLY A 115 4.22 3.14 -10.73
N GLY A 116 4.04 3.30 -12.04
CA GLY A 116 3.52 2.26 -12.93
C GLY A 116 2.26 2.73 -13.67
N SER A 117 2.01 2.14 -14.84
CA SER A 117 0.74 2.32 -15.53
C SER A 117 -0.34 1.48 -14.85
N VAL A 118 -1.60 1.87 -14.99
CA VAL A 118 -2.74 1.08 -14.48
C VAL A 118 -2.66 -0.37 -14.98
N GLY A 119 -2.37 -0.58 -16.28
CA GLY A 119 -2.22 -1.92 -16.84
C GLY A 119 -1.04 -2.71 -16.26
N GLY A 120 0.09 -2.04 -15.96
CA GLY A 120 1.22 -2.66 -15.28
C GLY A 120 0.88 -3.10 -13.86
N LEU A 121 0.19 -2.24 -13.10
CA LEU A 121 -0.30 -2.58 -11.77
C LEU A 121 -1.33 -3.72 -11.82
N THR A 122 -2.25 -3.71 -12.78
CA THR A 122 -3.26 -4.79 -12.91
C THR A 122 -2.58 -6.13 -13.16
N SER A 123 -1.58 -6.15 -14.04
CA SER A 123 -0.80 -7.35 -14.34
C SER A 123 -0.04 -7.84 -13.11
N ALA A 124 0.57 -6.93 -12.35
CA ALA A 124 1.26 -7.24 -11.10
C ALA A 124 0.33 -7.87 -10.05
N VAL A 125 -0.86 -7.29 -9.88
CA VAL A 125 -1.87 -7.80 -8.94
C VAL A 125 -2.34 -9.19 -9.38
N ALA A 126 -2.62 -9.38 -10.67
CA ALA A 126 -3.02 -10.68 -11.20
C ALA A 126 -1.94 -11.75 -10.98
N GLU A 127 -0.67 -11.43 -11.18
CA GLU A 127 0.45 -12.36 -10.97
C GLU A 127 0.56 -12.82 -9.51
N VAL A 128 0.42 -11.90 -8.56
CA VAL A 128 0.43 -12.22 -7.11
C VAL A 128 -0.82 -13.01 -6.70
N GLU A 129 -1.97 -12.74 -7.32
CA GLU A 129 -3.20 -13.49 -7.05
C GLU A 129 -3.18 -14.92 -7.60
N GLU A 130 -2.43 -15.16 -8.69
CA GLU A 130 -2.27 -16.48 -9.32
C GLU A 130 -1.28 -17.35 -8.55
N ASP A 131 -0.14 -16.80 -8.12
CA ASP A 131 0.86 -17.54 -7.33
C ASP A 131 1.31 -16.74 -6.08
N PRO A 132 0.91 -17.16 -4.86
CA PRO A 132 1.27 -16.45 -3.63
C PRO A 132 2.77 -16.51 -3.28
N ARG A 133 3.58 -17.23 -4.07
CA ARG A 133 5.05 -17.28 -3.94
C ARG A 133 5.74 -16.22 -4.79
N VAL A 134 5.01 -15.52 -5.64
CA VAL A 134 5.54 -14.42 -6.44
C VAL A 134 5.55 -13.14 -5.63
N ALA A 135 6.64 -12.40 -5.75
CA ALA A 135 6.73 -11.02 -5.30
C ALA A 135 6.92 -10.12 -6.52
N VAL A 136 6.17 -9.02 -6.57
CA VAL A 136 6.33 -8.00 -7.61
C VAL A 136 7.01 -6.77 -7.01
N LEU A 137 7.99 -6.24 -7.74
CA LEU A 137 8.61 -4.96 -7.40
C LEU A 137 7.82 -3.81 -8.02
N LEU A 138 7.32 -2.92 -7.17
CA LEU A 138 6.69 -1.68 -7.58
C LEU A 138 7.65 -0.52 -7.32
N PRO A 139 7.94 0.33 -8.32
CA PRO A 139 8.70 1.54 -8.06
C PRO A 139 7.90 2.46 -7.14
N ALA A 140 8.55 2.97 -6.10
CA ALA A 140 7.96 3.88 -5.14
C ALA A 140 8.90 5.08 -4.95
N PHE A 141 8.35 6.29 -4.96
CA PHE A 141 9.12 7.53 -4.90
C PHE A 141 8.75 8.29 -3.63
N ASP A 142 9.75 8.63 -2.81
CA ASP A 142 9.60 9.61 -1.73
C ASP A 142 9.47 10.99 -2.37
N VAL A 143 8.23 11.49 -2.44
CA VAL A 143 7.97 12.80 -3.03
C VAL A 143 8.06 13.85 -1.94
N ARG A 144 9.27 14.36 -1.75
CA ARG A 144 9.48 15.61 -1.00
C ARG A 144 8.74 16.75 -1.68
N ALA A 145 8.19 17.67 -0.89
CA ALA A 145 7.51 18.85 -1.42
C ALA A 145 8.45 19.59 -2.40
N GLY A 146 8.03 19.71 -3.67
CA GLY A 146 8.77 20.41 -4.73
C GLY A 146 9.61 19.56 -5.69
N GLN A 147 9.63 18.22 -5.56
CA GLN A 147 10.48 17.35 -6.40
C GLN A 147 9.79 16.03 -6.81
N ALA A 148 8.68 16.07 -7.54
CA ALA A 148 8.15 14.84 -8.16
C ALA A 148 8.84 14.57 -9.51
N PRO A 149 9.68 13.52 -9.66
CA PRO A 149 10.10 13.07 -10.98
C PRO A 149 8.92 12.45 -11.74
N ALA A 150 8.91 12.56 -13.06
CA ALA A 150 7.94 11.87 -13.91
C ALA A 150 8.12 10.33 -13.75
N PRO A 151 7.06 9.55 -13.58
CA PRO A 151 7.18 8.11 -13.41
C PRO A 151 7.72 7.46 -14.71
N THR A 152 8.88 6.81 -14.63
CA THR A 152 9.38 5.92 -15.69
C THR A 152 9.00 4.49 -15.32
N ALA A 153 8.18 3.85 -16.15
CA ALA A 153 7.67 2.50 -15.93
C ALA A 153 8.72 1.45 -16.35
N GLU A 154 9.63 1.11 -15.45
CA GLU A 154 10.35 -0.17 -15.55
C GLU A 154 10.07 -1.00 -14.29
N SER A 155 9.44 -2.15 -14.46
CA SER A 155 9.32 -3.17 -13.42
C SER A 155 10.42 -4.21 -13.59
N VAL A 156 11.08 -4.57 -12.49
CA VAL A 156 12.09 -5.64 -12.45
C VAL A 156 11.43 -6.88 -11.85
N ARG A 157 11.47 -8.01 -12.55
CA ARG A 157 10.98 -9.30 -12.04
C ARG A 157 12.14 -10.01 -11.33
N LEU A 158 12.00 -10.25 -10.02
CA LEU A 158 12.93 -11.09 -9.27
C LEU A 158 12.31 -12.48 -9.08
N THR A 159 12.86 -13.48 -9.75
CA THR A 159 12.52 -14.89 -9.46
C THR A 159 13.45 -15.40 -8.38
N THR A 160 12.91 -15.92 -7.28
CA THR A 160 13.68 -16.70 -6.32
C THR A 160 14.02 -18.04 -6.96
N GLU A 161 15.17 -18.12 -7.61
CA GLU A 161 15.74 -19.41 -7.97
C GLU A 161 16.02 -20.17 -6.67
N ASN A 162 15.18 -21.16 -6.39
CA ASN A 162 15.43 -22.16 -5.37
C ASN A 162 16.76 -22.84 -5.74
N SER A 163 17.83 -22.46 -5.04
CA SER A 163 19.11 -23.14 -5.01
C SER A 163 18.95 -24.50 -4.33
N ARG A 164 18.25 -25.42 -5.00
CA ARG A 164 18.38 -26.85 -4.74
C ARG A 164 19.75 -27.24 -5.26
N GLY A 165 20.72 -27.25 -4.35
CA GLY A 165 22.03 -27.80 -4.59
C GLY A 165 21.91 -29.21 -5.20
N GLU A 166 22.33 -29.32 -6.46
CA GLU A 166 22.70 -30.58 -7.06
C GLU A 166 23.83 -31.16 -6.22
N ARG A 167 23.51 -32.13 -5.35
CA ARG A 167 24.52 -33.02 -4.79
C ARG A 167 25.00 -33.90 -5.93
N GLY A 168 26.06 -33.46 -6.59
CA GLY A 168 26.79 -34.23 -7.58
C GLY A 168 27.12 -35.63 -7.04
N GLY A 169 26.66 -36.64 -7.77
CA GLY A 169 27.04 -38.03 -7.56
C GLY A 169 28.51 -38.22 -7.85
N GLY A 170 29.32 -38.32 -6.79
CA GLY A 170 30.71 -38.76 -6.87
C GLY A 170 30.76 -40.28 -7.09
N ASN A 171 30.89 -40.68 -8.35
CA ASN A 171 31.05 -42.07 -8.77
C ASN A 171 32.52 -42.50 -8.54
N GLY A 172 32.83 -43.00 -7.34
CA GLY A 172 34.16 -43.53 -7.00
C GLY A 172 34.33 -44.97 -7.48
N ARG A 173 34.75 -45.16 -8.73
CA ARG A 173 35.43 -46.39 -9.17
C ARG A 173 36.94 -46.20 -8.94
N SER A 174 37.55 -47.07 -8.15
CA SER A 174 38.99 -47.32 -8.22
C SER A 174 39.21 -48.81 -8.15
N ALA A 175 39.71 -49.34 -9.26
CA ALA A 175 40.30 -50.66 -9.39
C ALA A 175 41.81 -50.55 -9.14
N SER A 176 42.44 -51.72 -9.00
CA SER A 176 43.88 -52.06 -9.04
C SER A 176 44.68 -51.91 -7.73
N GLY A 177 45.28 -53.05 -7.33
CA GLY A 177 46.21 -53.20 -6.20
C GLY A 177 46.05 -54.55 -5.53
#